data_AF-A0A7Y8X2R0-F1
#
_entry.id   AF-A0A7Y8X2R0-F1
#
_cell.length_a   1.000
_cell.length_b   1.000
_cell.length_c   1.000
_cell.angle_alpha   90.00
_cell.angle_beta   90.00
_cell.angle_gamma   90.00
#
_symmetry.space_group_name_H-M   'P 1'
#
loop_
_entity.id
_entity.type
_entity.pdbx_description
1 polymer ?
#
loop_
_entity_poly.entity_id
_entity_poly.type
_entity_poly.pdbx_seq_one_letter_code
_entity_poly.pdbx_strand_id
1 'polypeptide(L)' 'MRLTIFWERMAEHFGAGYADSFARDHVMSELGGRTVHQALEAGWEAKDVWRAVCAAMDVPASLR' A
#
# COMPACT_ATOMS: atom_id res chain seq x y z
N MET A 1 2.17 8.47 -8.64
CA MET A 1 1.84 8.99 -7.29
C MET A 1 3.14 9.11 -6.51
N ARG A 2 3.33 10.17 -5.69
CA ARG A 2 4.51 10.26 -4.80
C ARG A 2 4.35 9.35 -3.60
N LEU A 3 5.48 8.82 -3.10
CA LEU A 3 5.51 7.92 -1.95
C LEU A 3 4.93 8.57 -0.68
N THR A 4 5.15 9.86 -0.47
CA THR A 4 4.57 10.61 0.65
C THR A 4 3.04 10.59 0.62
N ILE A 5 2.42 10.80 -0.55
CA ILE A 5 0.96 10.79 -0.73
C ILE A 5 0.40 9.38 -0.49
N PHE A 6 1.14 8.34 -0.90
CA PHE A 6 0.77 6.95 -0.61
C PHE A 6 0.69 6.71 0.90
N TRP A 7 1.70 7.14 1.65
CA TRP A 7 1.73 6.98 3.10
C TRP A 7 0.68 7.84 3.82
N GLU A 8 0.37 9.03 3.31
CA GLU A 8 -0.74 9.85 3.82
C GLU A 8 -2.07 9.11 3.68
N ARG A 9 -2.38 8.57 2.50
CA ARG A 9 -3.61 7.78 2.29
C ARG A 9 -3.66 6.51 3.13
N MET A 10 -2.52 5.82 3.25
CA MET A 10 -2.40 4.67 4.15
C MET A 10 -2.66 5.08 5.61
N ALA A 11 -2.10 6.20 6.06
CA ALA A 11 -2.31 6.71 7.41
C ALA A 11 -3.74 7.18 7.64
N GLU A 12 -4.43 7.73 6.63
CA GLU A 12 -5.84 8.10 6.72
C GLU A 12 -6.75 6.86 6.82
N HIS A 13 -6.43 5.78 6.10
CA HIS A 13 -7.26 4.57 6.08
C HIS A 13 -6.97 3.63 7.25
N PHE A 14 -5.69 3.42 7.57
CA PHE A 14 -5.23 2.45 8.56
C PHE A 14 -4.79 3.09 9.89
N GLY A 15 -4.49 4.39 9.89
CA GLY A 15 -3.83 5.08 11.00
C GLY A 15 -2.31 5.10 10.82
N ALA A 16 -1.69 6.24 11.13
CA ALA A 16 -0.25 6.46 10.94
C ALA A 16 0.66 5.43 11.63
N GLY A 17 0.24 4.89 12.78
CA GLY A 17 1.01 3.88 13.51
C GLY A 17 0.86 2.46 12.94
N TYR A 18 -0.30 2.13 12.39
CA TYR A 18 -0.58 0.78 11.88
C TYR A 18 -0.17 0.63 10.40
N ALA A 19 -0.21 1.72 9.62
CA ALA A 19 0.14 1.73 8.21
C ALA A 19 1.53 1.16 7.89
N ASP A 20 2.57 1.52 8.65
CA ASP A 20 3.94 1.02 8.44
C ASP A 20 4.06 -0.47 8.78
N SER A 21 3.44 -0.91 9.89
CA SER A 21 3.42 -2.33 10.28
C SER A 21 2.68 -3.17 9.22
N PHE A 22 1.50 -2.72 8.79
CA PHE A 22 0.75 -3.36 7.72
C PHE A 22 1.57 -3.47 6.42
N ALA A 23 2.26 -2.39 6.04
CA ALA A 23 3.07 -2.38 4.83
C ALA A 23 4.26 -3.36 4.87
N ARG A 24 4.73 -3.73 6.06
CA ARG A 24 5.81 -4.72 6.27
C ARG A 24 5.29 -6.14 6.41
N ASP A 25 4.16 -6.33 7.07
CA ASP A 25 3.67 -7.66 7.43
C ASP A 25 2.69 -8.23 6.40
N HIS A 26 1.99 -7.37 5.66
CA HIS A 26 0.95 -7.81 4.74
C HIS A 26 1.49 -8.13 3.35
N VAL A 27 1.49 -9.41 3.02
CA VAL A 27 1.89 -9.93 1.71
C VAL A 27 0.71 -9.91 0.75
N MET A 28 0.87 -9.23 -0.39
CA MET A 28 -0.18 -9.09 -1.40
C MET A 28 0.14 -9.95 -2.62
N SER A 29 -0.83 -10.76 -3.04
CA SER A 29 -0.70 -11.59 -4.25
C SER A 29 -0.56 -10.74 -5.52
N GLU A 30 -1.23 -9.58 -5.56
CA GLU A 30 -1.13 -8.62 -6.68
C GLU A 30 0.26 -8.01 -6.85
N LEU A 31 1.10 -8.00 -5.80
CA LEU A 31 2.51 -7.57 -5.86
C LEU A 31 3.46 -8.74 -6.17
N GLY A 32 2.89 -9.86 -6.64
CA GLY A 32 3.60 -11.11 -6.87
C GLY A 32 4.01 -11.80 -5.58
N GLY A 33 3.15 -11.73 -4.55
CA GLY A 33 3.41 -12.34 -3.25
C GLY A 33 4.45 -11.58 -2.43
N ARG A 34 4.41 -10.25 -2.49
CA ARG A 34 5.33 -9.34 -1.78
C ARG A 34 4.57 -8.38 -0.88
N THR A 35 5.28 -7.86 0.12
CA THR A 35 4.77 -6.78 0.96
C THR A 35 4.92 -5.43 0.25
N VAL A 36 4.25 -4.39 0.76
CA VAL A 36 4.38 -3.02 0.23
C VAL A 36 5.84 -2.59 0.23
N HIS A 37 6.55 -2.81 1.34
CA HIS A 37 7.97 -2.48 1.43
C HIS A 37 8.80 -3.25 0.40
N GLN A 38 8.62 -4.57 0.30
CA GLN A 38 9.36 -5.39 -0.65
C GLN A 38 9.08 -4.98 -2.10
N ALA A 39 7.85 -4.61 -2.43
CA ALA A 39 7.50 -4.14 -3.76
C ALA A 39 8.19 -2.80 -4.06
N LEU A 40 8.14 -1.85 -3.13
CA LEU A 40 8.81 -0.56 -3.28
C LEU A 40 10.34 -0.72 -3.41
N GLU A 41 10.96 -1.59 -2.61
CA GLU A 41 12.39 -1.92 -2.71
C GLU A 41 12.74 -2.62 -4.03
N ALA A 42 11.84 -3.45 -4.55
CA ALA A 42 11.97 -4.07 -5.87
C ALA A 42 11.78 -3.07 -7.03
N GLY A 43 11.55 -1.78 -6.75
CA GLY A 43 11.40 -0.73 -7.74
C GLY A 43 9.99 -0.56 -8.28
N TRP A 44 8.97 -1.11 -7.61
CA TRP A 44 7.58 -0.89 -7.99
C TRP A 44 7.17 0.57 -7.76
N GLU A 45 6.33 1.08 -8.66
CA GLU A 45 5.76 2.41 -8.49
C GLU A 45 4.75 2.41 -7.33
N ALA A 46 4.81 3.45 -6.48
CA ALA A 46 3.86 3.62 -5.38
C ALA A 46 2.38 3.62 -5.84
N LYS A 47 2.13 4.01 -7.10
CA LYS A 47 0.78 3.97 -7.70
C LYS A 47 0.28 2.53 -7.90
N ASP A 48 1.14 1.64 -8.37
CA ASP A 48 0.79 0.23 -8.57
C ASP A 48 0.63 -0.49 -7.24
N VAL A 49 1.52 -0.18 -6.29
CA VAL A 49 1.43 -0.66 -4.91
C VAL A 49 0.11 -0.24 -4.26
N TRP A 50 -0.30 1.02 -4.41
CA TRP A 50 -1.60 1.49 -3.92
C TRP A 50 -2.78 0.80 -4.59
N ARG A 51 -2.69 0.53 -5.89
CA ARG A 51 -3.76 -0.17 -6.60
C ARG A 51 -3.96 -1.58 -6.06
N ALA A 52 -2.87 -2.28 -5.76
CA ALA A 52 -2.88 -3.58 -5.11
C ALA A 52 -3.43 -3.49 -3.68
N VAL A 53 -3.01 -2.49 -2.89
CA VAL A 53 -3.59 -2.22 -1.56
C VAL A 53 -5.11 -2.03 -1.67
N CYS A 54 -5.57 -1.19 -2.59
CA CYS A 54 -7.01 -0.93 -2.79
C CYS A 54 -7.78 -2.18 -3.18
N ALA A 55 -7.20 -3.08 -3.98
CA ALA A 55 -7.86 -4.31 -4.41
C ALA A 55 -7.81 -5.41 -3.35
N ALA A 56 -6.72 -5.53 -2.59
CA ALA A 56 -6.60 -6.47 -1.47
C ALA A 56 -7.49 -6.10 -0.27
N MET A 57 -7.62 -4.81 0.02
CA MET A 57 -8.30 -4.29 1.22
C MET A 57 -9.71 -3.76 0.93
N ASP A 58 -10.18 -3.90 -0.32
CA ASP A 58 -11.45 -3.34 -0.81
C ASP A 58 -11.66 -1.88 -0.36
N VAL A 59 -10.59 -1.08 -0.51
CA VAL A 59 -10.60 0.32 -0.06
C VAL A 59 -11.69 1.06 -0.82
N PRO A 60 -12.58 1.81 -0.13
CA PRO A 60 -13.71 2.45 -0.76
C PRO A 60 -13.28 3.33 -1.94
N ALA A 61 -14.07 3.30 -3.02
CA ALA A 61 -13.75 4.02 -4.27
C ALA A 61 -13.54 5.53 -4.09
N SER A 62 -14.06 6.12 -3.01
CA SER A 62 -13.83 7.52 -2.63
C SER A 62 -12.37 7.85 -2.31
N LEU A 63 -11.54 6.85 -2.00
CA LEU A 63 -10.12 6.97 -1.67
C LEU A 63 -9.19 6.43 -2.78
N ARG A 64 -9.75 5.91 -3.88
CA ARG A 64 -9.00 5.24 -4.96
C ARG A 64 -8.27 6.23 -5.87
#